data_AF-A0AA39II73-F1
#
_entry.id   AF-A0AA39II73-F1
#
_cell.length_a   1.000
_cell.length_b   1.000
_cell.length_c   1.000
_cell.angle_alpha   90.00
_cell.angle_beta   90.00
_cell.angle_gamma   90.00
#
_symmetry.space_group_name_H-M   'P 1'
#
loop_
_entity.id
_entity.type
_entity.pdbx_description
1 polymer ?
#
loop_
_entity_poly.entity_id
_entity_poly.type
_entity_poly.pdbx_seq_one_letter_code
_entity_poly.pdbx_strand_id
1 'polypeptide(L)'
;MNCELFLLALSLMYGIPSLALYVVILVQIIRNKHDKRFNRPFYRLCFLIGLVDCVVYLIIYIFFTLPIYSMFSSFYGSALFFPSPFTTAVYFSTYLFTYLQLFGNCFLTLNRFTCIVFPLKHNRIWRACFPISIFATHLRTASSPHLYRLSIE
;
A
#
# COMPACT_ATOMS: atom_id res chain seq x y z
N MET A 1 -3.56 -29.97 10.66
CA MET A 1 -4.78 -29.22 11.05
C MET A 1 -4.57 -28.30 12.26
N ASN A 2 -4.16 -28.79 13.44
CA ASN A 2 -4.00 -27.92 14.64
C ASN A 2 -2.94 -26.82 14.48
N CYS A 3 -1.82 -27.09 13.79
CA CYS A 3 -0.78 -26.09 13.53
C CYS A 3 -1.26 -24.96 12.58
N GLU A 4 -2.00 -25.30 11.53
CA GLU A 4 -2.56 -24.32 10.58
C GLU A 4 -3.61 -23.42 11.24
N LEU A 5 -4.48 -23.98 12.08
CA LEU A 5 -5.43 -23.22 12.89
C LEU A 5 -4.73 -22.24 13.82
N PHE A 6 -3.63 -22.67 14.44
CA PHE A 6 -2.83 -21.81 15.31
C PHE A 6 -2.19 -20.65 14.53
N LEU A 7 -1.60 -20.92 13.35
CA LEU A 7 -1.04 -19.89 12.48
C LEU A 7 -2.10 -18.91 11.96
N LEU A 8 -3.30 -19.42 11.61
CA LEU A 8 -4.43 -18.59 11.21
C LEU A 8 -4.88 -17.68 12.35
N ALA A 9 -5.04 -18.23 13.56
CA ALA A 9 -5.43 -17.48 14.74
C ALA A 9 -4.40 -16.38 15.07
N LEU A 10 -3.11 -16.70 15.03
CA LEU A 10 -2.04 -15.71 15.17
C LEU A 10 -2.14 -14.63 14.08
N SER A 11 -2.39 -15.03 12.82
CA SER A 11 -2.48 -14.09 11.71
C SER A 11 -3.60 -13.07 11.86
N LEU A 12 -4.76 -13.51 12.36
CA LEU A 12 -5.91 -12.66 12.64
C LEU A 12 -5.66 -11.78 13.86
N MET A 13 -5.01 -12.33 14.89
CA MET A 13 -4.75 -11.63 16.14
C MET A 13 -3.78 -10.46 15.97
N TYR A 14 -2.80 -10.54 15.06
CA TYR A 14 -1.97 -9.39 14.70
C TYR A 14 -2.61 -8.52 13.60
N GLY A 15 -3.28 -9.17 12.64
CA GLY A 15 -3.76 -8.52 11.42
C GLY A 15 -4.92 -7.56 11.66
N ILE A 16 -5.92 -8.00 12.43
CA ILE A 16 -7.12 -7.20 12.71
C ILE A 16 -6.77 -5.93 13.50
N PRO A 17 -5.99 -5.99 14.61
CA PRO A 17 -5.60 -4.77 15.32
C PRO A 17 -4.78 -3.82 14.46
N SER A 18 -3.87 -4.34 13.63
CA SER A 18 -3.06 -3.53 12.71
C SER A 18 -3.95 -2.76 11.72
N LEU A 19 -4.87 -3.45 11.04
CA LEU A 19 -5.81 -2.83 10.11
C LEU A 19 -6.71 -1.80 10.81
N ALA A 20 -7.21 -2.11 12.01
CA ALA A 20 -8.03 -1.19 12.79
C ALA A 20 -7.27 0.11 13.12
N LEU A 21 -5.99 0.01 13.50
CA LEU A 21 -5.16 1.19 13.75
C LEU A 21 -4.95 2.03 12.48
N TYR A 22 -4.70 1.40 11.33
CA TYR A 22 -4.60 2.12 10.06
C TYR A 22 -5.89 2.87 9.72
N VAL A 23 -7.05 2.23 9.86
CA VAL A 23 -8.35 2.85 9.62
C VAL A 23 -8.60 4.01 10.58
N VAL A 24 -8.29 3.84 11.87
CA VAL A 24 -8.41 4.93 12.86
C VAL A 24 -7.53 6.12 12.47
N ILE A 25 -6.28 5.90 12.05
CA ILE A 25 -5.39 6.97 11.58
C ILE A 25 -6.01 7.72 10.38
N LEU A 26 -6.53 6.98 9.39
CA LEU A 26 -7.18 7.57 8.22
C LEU A 26 -8.41 8.40 8.61
N VAL A 27 -9.27 7.86 9.48
CA VAL A 27 -10.48 8.55 9.96
C VAL A 27 -10.12 9.82 10.73
N GLN A 28 -9.11 9.78 11.60
CA GLN A 28 -8.67 10.95 12.36
C GLN A 28 -8.13 12.06 11.44
N ILE A 29 -7.37 11.69 10.40
CA ILE A 29 -6.84 12.66 9.43
C ILE A 29 -7.97 13.28 8.59
N ILE A 30 -8.97 12.49 8.18
CA ILE A 30 -10.12 12.99 7.41
C ILE A 30 -11.00 13.89 8.28
N ARG A 31 -11.31 13.47 9.51
CA ARG A 31 -12.19 14.20 10.43
C ARG A 31 -11.62 15.56 10.82
N ASN A 32 -10.31 15.64 11.04
CA ASN A 32 -9.63 16.88 11.41
C ASN A 32 -9.05 17.65 10.20
N LYS A 33 -9.56 17.41 8.98
CA LYS A 33 -9.08 18.08 7.76
C LYS A 33 -9.18 19.62 7.82
N HIS A 34 -10.10 20.16 8.62
CA HIS A 34 -10.28 21.61 8.80
C HIS A 34 -9.21 22.25 9.68
N ASP A 35 -8.46 21.47 10.46
CA ASP A 35 -7.39 21.98 11.29
C ASP A 35 -6.13 22.26 10.46
N LYS A 36 -5.62 23.49 10.54
CA LYS A 36 -4.40 23.92 9.82
C LYS A 36 -3.16 23.07 10.14
N ARG A 37 -3.18 22.32 11.25
CA ARG A 37 -2.13 21.35 11.64
C ARG A 37 -2.11 20.11 10.76
N PHE A 38 -3.26 19.60 10.32
CA PHE A 38 -3.36 18.41 9.47
C PHE A 38 -3.11 18.69 7.98
N ASN A 39 -3.06 19.96 7.59
CA ASN A 39 -2.72 20.36 6.23
C ASN A 39 -1.19 20.34 5.93
N ARG A 40 -0.35 19.88 6.88
CA ARG A 40 1.09 19.75 6.68
C ARG A 40 1.40 18.58 5.72
N PRO A 41 2.47 18.67 4.92
CA PRO A 41 2.85 17.62 3.96
C PRO A 41 3.04 16.25 4.63
N PHE A 42 3.48 16.24 5.90
CA PHE A 42 3.61 15.03 6.71
C PHE A 42 2.30 14.22 6.82
N TYR A 43 1.20 14.85 7.22
CA TYR A 43 -0.08 14.17 7.40
C TYR A 43 -0.69 13.71 6.07
N ARG A 44 -0.45 14.45 4.99
CA ARG A 44 -0.88 14.04 3.64
C ARG A 44 -0.12 12.80 3.15
N LEU A 45 1.20 12.74 3.37
CA LEU A 45 1.99 11.55 3.05
C LEU A 45 1.58 10.37 3.92
N CYS A 46 1.39 10.60 5.22
CA CYS A 46 0.93 9.58 6.16
C CYS A 46 -0.45 9.02 5.75
N PHE A 47 -1.36 9.88 5.30
CA PHE A 47 -2.66 9.46 4.75
C PHE A 47 -2.53 8.60 3.49
N LEU A 48 -1.73 9.04 2.52
CA LEU A 48 -1.53 8.29 1.27
C LEU A 48 -0.89 6.92 1.52
N ILE A 49 0.11 6.86 2.39
CA ILE A 49 0.78 5.60 2.77
C ILE A 49 -0.18 4.69 3.53
N GLY A 50 -0.92 5.22 4.52
CA GLY A 50 -1.88 4.42 5.28
C GLY A 50 -2.99 3.83 4.40
N LEU A 51 -3.40 4.53 3.34
CA LEU A 51 -4.35 4.00 2.36
C LEU A 51 -3.74 2.86 1.54
N VAL A 52 -2.50 3.03 1.06
CA VAL A 52 -1.77 1.98 0.36
C VAL A 52 -1.57 0.75 1.26
N ASP A 53 -1.19 0.94 2.53
CA ASP A 53 -0.99 -0.12 3.51
C ASP A 53 -2.28 -0.95 3.71
N CYS A 54 -3.45 -0.30 3.80
CA CYS A 54 -4.74 -0.99 3.88
C CYS A 54 -5.02 -1.86 2.65
N VAL A 55 -4.78 -1.31 1.46
CA VAL A 55 -5.01 -2.02 0.19
C VAL A 55 -4.07 -3.21 0.05
N VAL A 56 -2.77 -3.03 0.33
CA VAL A 56 -1.77 -4.09 0.33
C VAL A 56 -2.15 -5.19 1.30
N TYR A 57 -2.52 -4.83 2.54
CA TYR A 57 -2.92 -5.80 3.55
C TYR A 57 -4.08 -6.66 3.07
N LEU A 58 -5.15 -6.06 2.53
CA LEU A 58 -6.31 -6.81 2.02
C LEU A 58 -5.94 -7.73 0.86
N ILE A 59 -5.16 -7.24 -0.10
CA ILE A 59 -4.75 -8.04 -1.27
C ILE A 59 -3.90 -9.23 -0.83
N ILE A 60 -2.88 -9.00 0.01
CA ILE A 60 -2.01 -10.08 0.52
C ILE A 60 -2.80 -11.06 1.38
N TYR A 61 -3.71 -10.57 2.22
CA TYR A 61 -4.48 -11.44 3.08
C TYR A 61 -5.40 -12.36 2.27
N ILE A 62 -6.17 -11.78 1.33
CA ILE A 62 -7.16 -12.52 0.53
C ILE A 62 -6.50 -13.43 -0.51
N PHE A 63 -5.46 -12.98 -1.21
CA PHE A 63 -4.93 -13.70 -2.37
C PHE A 63 -3.66 -14.50 -2.10
N PHE A 64 -2.98 -14.28 -0.97
CA PHE A 64 -1.74 -14.98 -0.64
C PHE A 64 -1.81 -15.70 0.71
N THR A 65 -2.41 -15.08 1.73
CA THR A 65 -2.45 -15.67 3.08
C THR A 65 -3.53 -16.75 3.19
N LEU A 66 -4.76 -16.46 2.76
CA LEU A 66 -5.87 -17.43 2.82
C LEU A 66 -5.63 -18.73 2.01
N PRO A 67 -5.08 -18.70 0.78
CA PRO A 67 -4.81 -19.91 0.00
C PRO A 67 -3.78 -20.86 0.61
N ILE A 68 -2.89 -20.37 1.49
CA ILE A 68 -1.88 -21.20 2.17
C ILE A 68 -2.54 -22.17 3.14
N TYR A 69 -3.70 -21.82 3.70
CA TYR A 69 -4.42 -22.68 4.64
C TYR A 69 -5.24 -23.73 3.90
N SER A 70 -5.08 -25.00 4.28
CA SER A 70 -5.74 -26.13 3.63
C SER A 70 -7.27 -26.03 3.61
N MET A 71 -7.87 -25.34 4.59
CA MET A 71 -9.32 -25.14 4.69
C MET A 71 -9.91 -24.36 3.52
N PHE A 72 -9.13 -23.45 2.92
CA PHE A 72 -9.57 -22.65 1.79
C PHE A 72 -9.07 -23.20 0.44
N SER A 73 -8.29 -24.29 0.46
CA SER A 73 -7.72 -24.89 -0.75
C SER A 73 -8.78 -25.30 -1.79
N SER A 74 -9.97 -25.73 -1.36
CA SER A 74 -11.06 -26.07 -2.29
C SER A 74 -11.63 -24.86 -3.03
N PHE A 75 -11.65 -23.68 -2.40
CA PHE A 75 -12.10 -22.43 -3.03
C PHE A 75 -11.02 -21.86 -3.96
N TYR A 76 -9.78 -21.78 -3.48
CA TYR A 76 -8.65 -21.24 -4.24
C TYR A 76 -8.06 -22.22 -5.27
N GLY A 77 -8.41 -23.51 -5.21
CA GLY A 77 -8.08 -24.51 -6.23
C GLY A 77 -9.09 -24.59 -7.39
N SER A 78 -10.13 -23.75 -7.37
CA SER A 78 -11.13 -23.68 -8.43
C SER A 78 -10.58 -23.02 -9.70
N ALA A 79 -11.27 -23.22 -10.84
CA ALA A 79 -10.86 -22.72 -12.16
C ALA A 79 -10.67 -21.19 -12.25
N LEU A 80 -11.18 -20.42 -11.28
CA LEU A 80 -10.99 -18.97 -11.18
C LEU A 80 -9.54 -18.56 -10.83
N PHE A 81 -8.79 -19.45 -10.18
CA PHE A 81 -7.42 -19.20 -9.73
C PHE A 81 -6.37 -20.03 -10.49
N PHE A 82 -6.80 -20.77 -11.50
CA PHE A 82 -5.88 -21.29 -12.52
C PHE A 82 -5.21 -20.12 -13.26
N PRO A 83 -3.98 -20.29 -13.81
CA PRO A 83 -3.23 -19.23 -14.46
C PRO A 83 -4.10 -18.53 -15.51
N SER A 84 -4.56 -17.34 -15.14
CA SER A 84 -5.52 -16.54 -15.88
C SER A 84 -5.08 -15.08 -15.87
N PRO A 85 -5.59 -14.25 -16.79
CA PRO A 85 -5.31 -12.81 -16.77
C PRO A 85 -5.64 -12.17 -15.41
N PHE A 86 -6.63 -12.71 -14.70
CA PHE A 86 -7.02 -12.27 -13.36
C PHE A 86 -5.92 -12.51 -12.33
N THR A 87 -5.37 -13.74 -12.25
CA THR A 87 -4.27 -14.03 -11.31
C THR A 87 -3.06 -13.16 -11.62
N THR A 88 -2.70 -12.99 -12.90
CA THR A 88 -1.60 -12.12 -13.31
C THR A 88 -1.82 -10.66 -12.87
N ALA A 89 -3.04 -10.14 -13.01
CA ALA A 89 -3.38 -8.79 -12.55
C ALA A 89 -3.28 -8.64 -11.02
N VAL A 90 -3.67 -9.67 -10.25
CA VAL A 90 -3.52 -9.69 -8.79
C VAL A 90 -2.05 -9.68 -8.39
N TYR A 91 -1.21 -10.54 -8.98
CA TYR A 91 0.24 -10.55 -8.73
C TYR A 91 0.86 -9.19 -9.08
N PHE A 92 0.56 -8.66 -10.28
CA PHE A 92 1.06 -7.36 -10.70
C PHE A 92 0.65 -6.24 -9.74
N SER A 93 -0.63 -6.21 -9.34
CA SER A 93 -1.15 -5.22 -8.39
C SER A 93 -0.41 -5.31 -7.05
N THR A 94 -0.19 -6.52 -6.55
CA THR A 94 0.53 -6.76 -5.30
C THR A 94 1.95 -6.20 -5.37
N TYR A 95 2.69 -6.48 -6.44
CA TYR A 95 4.02 -5.91 -6.65
C TYR A 95 3.98 -4.38 -6.73
N LEU A 96 3.06 -3.83 -7.52
CA LEU A 96 2.92 -2.39 -7.68
C LEU A 96 2.68 -1.69 -6.34
N PHE A 97 1.71 -2.14 -5.57
CA PHE A 97 1.38 -1.53 -4.28
C PHE A 97 2.48 -1.73 -3.24
N THR A 98 3.20 -2.85 -3.25
CA THR A 98 4.37 -3.07 -2.37
C THR A 98 5.48 -2.06 -2.67
N TYR A 99 5.74 -1.77 -3.96
CA TYR A 99 6.69 -0.72 -4.32
C TYR A 99 6.20 0.69 -3.97
N LEU A 100 4.89 0.96 -4.11
CA LEU A 100 4.31 2.24 -3.69
C LEU A 100 4.45 2.46 -2.18
N GLN A 101 4.27 1.40 -1.38
CA GLN A 101 4.48 1.42 0.06
C GLN A 101 5.94 1.73 0.40
N LEU A 102 6.90 1.04 -0.24
CA LEU A 102 8.34 1.28 -0.04
C LEU A 102 8.72 2.73 -0.41
N PHE A 103 8.25 3.20 -1.56
CA PHE A 103 8.48 4.57 -2.02
C PHE A 103 7.88 5.57 -1.04
N GLY A 104 6.61 5.41 -0.67
CA GLY A 104 5.93 6.26 0.30
C GLY A 104 6.67 6.35 1.64
N ASN A 105 7.12 5.22 2.18
CA ASN A 105 7.91 5.18 3.42
C ASN A 105 9.26 5.92 3.30
N CYS A 106 9.90 5.86 2.13
CA CYS A 106 11.09 6.67 1.84
C CYS A 106 10.76 8.18 1.87
N PHE A 107 9.69 8.62 1.20
CA PHE A 107 9.27 10.02 1.22
C PHE A 107 8.88 10.51 2.62
N LEU A 108 8.21 9.67 3.41
CA LEU A 108 7.88 10.01 4.80
C LEU A 108 9.14 10.20 5.65
N THR A 109 10.13 9.33 5.45
CA THR A 109 11.43 9.42 6.14
C THR A 109 12.20 10.66 5.71
N LEU A 110 12.23 10.96 4.40
CA LEU A 110 12.81 12.21 3.88
C LEU A 110 12.07 13.45 4.41
N ASN A 111 10.74 13.37 4.57
CA ASN A 111 9.95 14.46 5.13
C ASN A 111 10.37 14.75 6.58
N ARG A 112 10.47 13.70 7.40
CA ARG A 112 10.96 13.78 8.79
C ARG A 112 12.40 14.30 8.85
N PHE A 113 13.30 13.76 8.03
CA PHE A 113 14.69 14.19 7.95
C PHE A 113 14.81 15.68 7.60
N THR A 114 14.09 16.14 6.58
CA THR A 114 14.12 17.55 6.16
C THR A 114 13.57 18.48 7.24
N CYS A 115 12.55 18.04 7.99
CA CYS A 115 12.03 18.79 9.15
C CYS A 115 13.10 18.99 10.24
N ILE A 116 13.87 17.95 10.54
CA ILE A 116 14.87 17.95 11.62
C ILE A 116 16.13 18.71 11.22
N VAL A 117 16.66 18.44 10.02
CA VAL A 117 17.96 19.00 9.59
C VAL A 117 17.83 20.40 8.99
N PHE A 118 16.71 20.70 8.33
CA PHE A 118 16.51 21.99 7.64
C PHE A 118 15.19 22.68 8.02
N PRO A 119 14.98 23.03 9.30
CA PRO A 119 13.73 23.58 9.80
C PRO A 119 13.31 24.89 9.11
N LEU A 120 14.27 25.73 8.68
CA LEU A 120 14.02 27.04 8.06
C LEU A 120 13.62 26.98 6.57
N LYS A 121 13.93 25.90 5.84
CA LYS A 121 13.65 25.76 4.39
C LYS A 121 12.64 24.65 4.04
N HIS A 122 12.23 23.85 5.03
CA HIS A 122 11.32 22.71 4.86
C HIS A 122 10.05 23.04 4.04
N ASN A 123 9.42 24.17 4.32
CA ASN A 123 8.14 24.58 3.70
C ASN A 123 8.27 24.99 2.21
N ARG A 124 9.48 25.30 1.73
CA ARG A 124 9.76 25.66 0.33
C ARG A 124 10.11 24.43 -0.50
N ILE A 125 10.92 23.52 0.07
CA ILE A 125 11.34 22.27 -0.57
C ILE A 125 10.12 21.35 -0.79
N TRP A 126 9.29 21.17 0.23
CA TRP A 126 8.14 20.28 0.11
C TRP A 126 7.03 20.78 -0.80
N ARG A 127 6.92 22.09 -1.02
CA ARG A 127 5.97 22.65 -2.00
C ARG A 127 6.36 22.31 -3.44
N ALA A 128 7.66 22.14 -3.72
CA ALA A 128 8.18 21.77 -5.03
C ALA A 128 8.25 20.25 -5.24
N CYS A 129 8.53 19.45 -4.19
CA CYS A 129 8.60 17.99 -4.30
C CYS A 129 7.23 17.29 -4.27
N PHE A 130 6.18 17.90 -3.70
CA PHE A 130 4.82 17.34 -3.69
C PHE A 130 4.26 17.04 -5.10
N PRO A 131 4.34 17.96 -6.09
CA PRO A 131 3.90 17.65 -7.45
C PRO A 131 4.77 16.60 -8.13
N ILE A 132 6.06 16.48 -7.77
CA ILE A 132 6.95 15.44 -8.33
C ILE A 132 6.54 14.05 -7.84
N SER A 133 6.10 13.91 -6.58
CA SER A 133 5.58 12.64 -6.07
C SER A 133 4.29 12.22 -6.79
N ILE A 134 3.38 13.16 -7.04
CA ILE A 134 2.14 12.92 -7.80
C ILE A 134 2.48 12.57 -9.26
N PHE A 135 3.39 13.32 -9.87
CA PHE A 135 3.84 13.09 -11.24
C PHE A 135 4.58 11.76 -11.40
N ALA A 136 5.46 11.38 -10.49
CA ALA A 136 6.13 10.08 -10.48
C ALA A 136 5.13 8.91 -10.35
N THR A 137 4.06 9.11 -9.57
CA THR A 137 2.98 8.11 -9.46
C THR A 137 2.26 7.95 -10.81
N HIS A 138 1.96 9.06 -11.51
CA HIS A 138 1.33 9.02 -12.82
C HIS A 138 2.24 8.53 -13.95
N LEU A 139 3.50 8.94 -13.95
CA LEU A 139 4.49 8.56 -14.97
C LEU A 139 4.76 7.07 -14.95
N ARG A 140 4.72 6.45 -13.77
CA ARG A 140 4.94 5.01 -13.62
C ARG A 140 3.75 4.18 -14.12
N THR A 141 2.51 4.65 -13.90
CA THR A 141 1.32 4.08 -14.57
C THR A 141 1.36 4.28 -16.09
N ALA A 142 1.94 5.37 -16.57
CA ALA A 142 2.07 5.69 -17.99
C ALA A 142 3.29 5.04 -18.68
N SER A 143 4.25 4.48 -17.94
CA SER A 143 5.42 3.76 -18.48
C SER A 143 5.22 2.24 -18.60
N SER A 144 4.12 1.71 -18.05
CA SER A 144 3.70 0.31 -18.27
C SER A 144 2.99 -0.02 -19.60
N PRO A 145 2.75 0.89 -20.58
CA PRO A 145 2.14 0.51 -21.84
C PRO A 145 3.08 -0.04 -22.92
N HIS A 146 4.40 -0.02 -22.71
CA HIS A 146 5.34 -0.43 -23.77
C HIS A 146 5.87 -1.87 -23.66
N LEU A 147 5.62 -2.58 -22.56
CA LEU A 147 6.11 -3.95 -22.36
C LEU A 147 5.14 -5.05 -22.85
N TYR A 148 3.90 -4.71 -23.20
CA TYR A 148 2.95 -5.68 -23.79
C TYR A 148 3.00 -5.76 -25.33
N ARG A 149 3.75 -4.87 -26.01
CA ARG A 149 3.92 -4.94 -27.47
C ARG A 149 5.11 -5.80 -27.93
N LEU A 150 6.04 -6.14 -27.03
CA LEU A 150 7.26 -6.92 -27.37
C LEU A 150 7.14 -8.43 -27.07
N SER A 151 5.95 -8.92 -26.69
CA SER A 151 5.68 -10.36 -26.50
C SER A 151 4.73 -10.93 -27.55
N ILE A 152 4.36 -10.15 -28.58
CA ILE A 152 3.48 -10.55 -29.68
C ILE A 152 4.17 -10.28 -31.05
N GLU A 153 5.49 -10.16 -31.07
CA GLU A 153 6.30 -10.25 -32.29
C GLU A 153 7.29 -11.41 -32.16
#